data_AF-A0A1E8PTF2-F1
#
_entry.id   AF-A0A1E8PTF2-F1
#
_cell.length_a   1.000
_cell.length_b   1.000
_cell.length_c   1.000
_cell.angle_alpha   90.00
_cell.angle_beta   90.00
_cell.angle_gamma   90.00
#
_symmetry.space_group_name_H-M   'P 1'
#
loop_
_entity.id
_entity.type
_entity.pdbx_description
1 polymer ?
#
loop_
_entity_poly.entity_id
_entity_poly.type
_entity_poly.pdbx_seq_one_letter_code
_entity_poly.pdbx_strand_id
1 'polypeptide(L)'
;MEDRTMNKKVSMREQMPQVAAIIDVFREVFGAEVVDAAIRRGMRGGQGFHATENGYEVGAPVYRDVMPDRALGTYVGRQGEVAWQAALDQQALGNKKGQGDGS
;
A
#
# COMPACT_ATOMS: atom_id res chain seq x y z
N MET A 1 -3.31 33.68 32.25
CA MET A 1 -2.56 33.65 30.97
C MET A 1 -2.85 32.29 30.36
N GLU A 2 -4.06 32.15 29.83
CA GLU A 2 -4.53 30.88 29.33
C GLU A 2 -3.79 30.51 28.04
N ASP A 3 -3.23 29.31 28.07
CA ASP A 3 -2.45 28.68 27.02
C ASP A 3 -3.32 28.45 25.76
N ARG A 4 -3.18 29.32 24.76
CA ARG A 4 -3.90 29.26 23.46
C ARG A 4 -3.35 28.18 22.52
N THR A 5 -2.56 27.22 23.00
CA THR A 5 -2.09 26.10 22.17
C THR A 5 -3.14 25.00 21.98
N MET A 6 -4.31 25.11 22.63
CA MET A 6 -5.33 24.08 22.57
C MET A 6 -5.90 23.90 21.15
N ASN A 7 -5.52 22.76 20.56
CA ASN A 7 -6.14 22.09 19.43
C ASN A 7 -5.67 22.49 18.01
N LYS A 8 -4.35 22.50 17.79
CA LYS A 8 -3.81 22.39 16.43
C LYS A 8 -4.13 20.98 15.90
N LYS A 9 -5.17 20.85 15.07
CA LYS A 9 -5.48 19.59 14.37
C LYS A 9 -4.24 19.20 13.58
N VAL A 10 -3.60 18.10 13.99
CA VAL A 10 -2.44 17.53 13.30
C VAL A 10 -2.86 17.28 11.85
N SER A 11 -2.07 17.77 10.90
CA SER A 11 -2.40 17.66 9.48
C SER A 11 -2.28 16.21 9.00
N MET A 12 -2.98 15.85 7.92
CA MET A 12 -2.86 14.50 7.36
C MET A 12 -1.43 14.17 6.90
N ARG A 13 -0.64 15.19 6.54
CA ARG A 13 0.78 15.01 6.18
C ARG A 13 1.65 14.65 7.39
N GLU A 14 1.32 15.15 8.57
CA GLU A 14 2.01 14.79 9.81
C GLU A 14 1.56 13.42 10.32
N GLN A 15 0.29 13.05 10.09
CA GLN A 15 -0.25 11.73 10.44
C GLN A 15 0.23 10.63 9.49
N MET A 16 0.41 10.95 8.21
CA MET A 16 0.81 10.02 7.15
C MET A 16 2.02 10.56 6.34
N PRO A 17 3.21 10.67 6.98
CA PRO A 17 4.37 11.31 6.38
C PRO A 17 4.94 10.54 5.17
N GLN A 18 4.93 9.21 5.17
CA GLN A 18 5.44 8.43 4.05
C GLN A 18 4.49 8.51 2.85
N VAL A 19 3.18 8.38 3.08
CA VAL A 19 2.17 8.55 2.04
C VAL A 19 2.23 9.97 1.46
N ALA A 20 2.42 10.99 2.31
CA ALA A 20 2.58 12.37 1.86
C ALA A 20 3.78 12.55 0.93
N ALA A 21 4.93 11.96 1.26
CA ALA A 21 6.13 12.02 0.43
C ALA A 21 5.94 11.29 -0.91
N ILE A 22 5.29 10.12 -0.92
CA ILE A 22 4.97 9.40 -2.16
C ILE A 22 4.04 10.22 -3.06
N ILE A 23 3.03 10.88 -2.48
CA ILE A 23 2.13 11.76 -3.23
C ILE A 23 2.91 12.90 -3.86
N ASP A 24 3.88 13.49 -3.16
CA ASP A 24 4.69 14.59 -3.73
C ASP A 24 5.50 14.11 -4.93
N VAL A 25 6.12 12.93 -4.86
CA VAL A 25 6.81 12.31 -6.00
C VAL A 25 5.83 12.05 -7.15
N PHE A 26 4.62 11.56 -6.88
CA PHE A 26 3.62 11.34 -7.93
C PHE A 26 3.17 12.64 -8.57
N ARG A 27 3.02 13.72 -7.80
CA ARG A 27 2.68 15.04 -8.35
C ARG A 27 3.80 15.59 -9.23
N GLU A 28 5.06 15.34 -8.86
CA GLU A 28 6.21 15.72 -9.68
C GLU A 28 6.26 14.93 -11.00
N VAL A 29 6.05 13.61 -10.95
CA VAL A 29 6.17 12.72 -12.11
C VAL A 29 4.96 12.78 -13.04
N PHE A 30 3.75 12.81 -12.49
CA PHE A 30 2.49 12.71 -13.25
C PHE A 30 1.72 14.03 -13.35
N GLY A 31 2.12 15.04 -12.59
CA GLY A 31 1.42 16.31 -12.48
C GLY A 31 0.42 16.35 -11.32
N ALA A 32 0.35 17.50 -10.66
CA ALA A 32 -0.49 17.69 -9.48
C ALA A 32 -1.98 17.49 -9.75
N GLU A 33 -2.47 17.96 -10.90
CA GLU A 33 -3.90 17.93 -11.25
C GLU A 33 -4.45 16.50 -11.35
N VAL A 34 -3.70 15.60 -12.00
CA VAL A 34 -4.05 14.18 -12.14
C VAL A 34 -4.09 13.47 -10.79
N VAL A 35 -3.05 13.67 -9.97
CA VAL A 35 -2.94 13.04 -8.65
C VAL A 35 -4.01 13.55 -7.70
N ASP A 36 -4.25 14.86 -7.68
CA ASP A 36 -5.27 15.47 -6.84
C ASP A 36 -6.70 15.05 -7.26
N ALA A 37 -6.92 14.85 -8.56
CA ALA A 37 -8.18 14.30 -9.06
C ALA A 37 -8.39 12.86 -8.58
N ALA A 38 -7.36 12.01 -8.62
CA ALA A 38 -7.42 10.64 -8.11
C ALA A 38 -7.69 10.59 -6.60
N ILE A 39 -6.99 11.41 -5.80
CA ILE A 39 -7.20 11.53 -4.35
C ILE A 39 -8.64 11.97 -4.05
N ARG A 40 -9.12 13.03 -4.71
CA ARG A 40 -10.49 13.53 -4.53
C ARG A 40 -11.54 12.49 -4.90
N ARG A 41 -11.29 11.72 -5.95
CA ARG A 41 -12.16 10.61 -6.36
C ARG A 41 -12.18 9.51 -5.30
N GLY A 42 -11.01 9.11 -4.79
CA GLY A 42 -10.86 8.17 -3.68
C GLY A 42 -11.65 8.59 -2.45
N MET A 43 -11.50 9.86 -2.04
CA MET A 43 -12.20 10.43 -0.89
C MET A 43 -13.73 10.46 -1.03
N ARG A 44 -14.24 10.43 -2.27
CA ARG A 44 -15.67 10.37 -2.58
C ARG A 44 -16.23 8.94 -2.67
N GLY A 45 -15.45 7.92 -2.27
CA GLY A 45 -15.85 6.52 -2.44
C GLY A 45 -15.58 5.97 -3.85
N GLY A 46 -14.95 6.74 -4.73
CA GLY A 46 -14.58 6.30 -6.07
C GLY A 46 -13.27 5.52 -6.07
N GLN A 47 -13.04 4.76 -7.14
CA GLN A 47 -11.75 4.07 -7.33
C GLN A 47 -10.64 5.04 -7.73
N GLY A 48 -9.39 4.69 -7.40
CA GLY A 48 -8.20 5.38 -7.91
C GLY A 48 -7.25 5.91 -6.83
N PHE A 49 -7.67 5.95 -5.56
CA PHE A 49 -6.80 6.30 -4.45
C PHE A 49 -7.26 5.64 -3.15
N HIS A 50 -6.35 4.92 -2.50
CA HIS A 50 -6.49 4.34 -1.16
C HIS A 50 -5.11 4.29 -0.51
N ALA A 51 -5.01 4.71 0.75
CA ALA A 51 -3.76 4.70 1.50
C ALA A 51 -4.03 4.49 2.99
N THR A 52 -3.14 3.75 3.66
CA THR A 52 -3.18 3.51 5.10
C THR A 52 -1.79 3.67 5.69
N GLU A 53 -1.66 4.49 6.73
CA GLU A 53 -0.40 4.71 7.46
C GLU A 53 -0.70 5.15 8.90
N ASN A 54 0.07 4.65 9.88
CA ASN A 54 -0.08 5.00 11.30
C ASN A 54 -1.51 4.84 11.87
N GLY A 55 -2.29 3.89 11.33
CA GLY A 55 -3.69 3.68 11.71
C GLY A 55 -4.69 4.67 11.09
N TYR A 56 -4.22 5.58 10.24
CA TYR A 56 -5.05 6.48 9.44
C TYR A 56 -5.29 5.89 8.05
N GLU A 57 -6.51 6.06 7.54
CA GLU A 57 -6.93 5.56 6.24
C GLU A 57 -7.58 6.69 5.43
N VAL A 58 -7.23 6.78 4.14
CA VAL A 58 -7.68 7.81 3.21
C VAL A 58 -8.05 7.17 1.88
N GLY A 59 -9.19 7.57 1.33
CA GLY A 59 -9.70 7.04 0.06
C GLY A 59 -10.52 5.77 0.23
N ALA A 60 -10.85 5.12 -0.89
CA ALA A 60 -11.73 3.96 -0.91
C ALA A 60 -10.98 2.72 -1.40
N PRO A 61 -10.95 1.64 -0.60
CA PRO A 61 -10.29 0.40 -1.01
C PRO A 61 -10.90 -0.14 -2.30
N VAL A 62 -10.05 -0.58 -3.22
CA VAL A 62 -10.47 -1.15 -4.50
C VAL A 62 -10.88 -2.61 -4.27
N TYR A 63 -12.15 -2.83 -3.91
CA TYR A 63 -12.75 -4.17 -3.98
C TYR A 63 -13.23 -4.41 -5.41
N ARG A 64 -12.31 -4.76 -6.32
CA ARG A 64 -12.68 -5.21 -7.67
C ARG A 64 -12.76 -6.74 -7.65
N ASP A 65 -13.98 -7.27 -7.67
CA ASP A 65 -14.33 -8.69 -7.92
C ASP A 65 -13.68 -9.76 -7.02
N VAL A 66 -13.46 -9.48 -5.73
CA VAL A 66 -13.30 -10.58 -4.76
C VAL A 66 -14.69 -11.05 -4.37
N MET A 67 -15.12 -12.16 -4.97
CA MET A 67 -16.21 -12.97 -4.42
C MET A 67 -15.94 -13.17 -2.92
N PRO A 68 -16.87 -12.82 -2.01
CA PRO A 68 -16.65 -12.87 -0.56
C PRO A 68 -16.38 -14.28 0.00
N ASP A 69 -16.55 -15.31 -0.82
CA ASP A 69 -16.23 -16.72 -0.52
C ASP A 69 -14.74 -17.04 -0.62
N ARG A 70 -13.98 -16.42 -1.54
CA ARG A 70 -12.56 -16.74 -1.74
C ARG A 70 -11.64 -15.74 -1.05
N ALA A 71 -11.74 -15.75 0.28
CA ALA A 71 -10.72 -15.32 1.23
C ALA A 71 -10.07 -13.94 0.97
N LEU A 72 -10.59 -12.94 1.68
CA LEU A 72 -9.75 -12.03 2.45
C LEU A 72 -8.76 -12.86 3.29
N GLY A 73 -7.64 -13.23 2.67
CA GLY A 73 -6.46 -13.75 3.34
C GLY A 73 -5.85 -12.61 4.15
N THR A 74 -6.43 -12.39 5.32
CA THR A 74 -5.74 -12.15 6.58
C THR A 74 -4.28 -11.68 6.41
N TYR A 75 -4.06 -10.37 6.38
CA TYR A 75 -2.77 -9.75 6.72
C TYR A 75 -2.51 -9.87 8.23
N VAL A 76 -2.58 -11.08 8.79
CA VAL A 76 -2.14 -11.40 10.15
C VAL A 76 -1.54 -12.80 10.12
N GLY A 77 -0.25 -12.85 10.46
CA GLY A 77 0.53 -14.07 10.48
C GLY A 77 -0.06 -15.12 11.42
N ARG A 78 0.02 -16.37 10.97
CA ARG A 78 -0.05 -17.52 11.85
C ARG A 78 0.99 -18.52 11.37
N GLN A 79 2.09 -18.54 12.13
CA GLN A 79 3.26 -19.43 12.01
C GLN A 79 4.23 -19.10 10.85
N GLY A 80 5.05 -18.07 11.11
CA GLY A 80 6.47 -18.00 10.76
C GLY A 80 6.93 -18.56 9.42
N GLU A 81 6.55 -17.92 8.31
CA GLU A 81 7.42 -17.81 7.13
C GLU A 81 6.86 -16.71 6.21
N VAL A 82 7.69 -15.71 5.91
CA VAL A 82 7.30 -14.54 5.13
C VAL A 82 7.16 -14.93 3.65
N ALA A 83 6.03 -14.56 3.03
CA ALA A 83 5.72 -14.85 1.62
C ALA A 83 6.79 -14.37 0.62
N TRP A 84 7.63 -13.41 1.01
CA TRP A 84 8.74 -12.92 0.20
C TRP A 84 9.95 -13.87 0.15
N GLN A 85 10.14 -14.74 1.16
CA GLN A 85 11.24 -15.71 1.15
C GLN A 85 10.94 -16.90 0.22
N ALA A 86 9.68 -17.34 0.16
CA ALA A 86 9.22 -18.39 -0.75
C ALA A 86 9.38 -18.02 -2.24
N ALA A 87 9.38 -16.72 -2.57
CA ALA A 87 9.65 -16.25 -3.92
C ALA A 87 11.15 -16.38 -4.30
N LEU A 88 12.06 -16.26 -3.32
CA LEU A 88 13.50 -16.45 -3.54
C LEU A 88 13.86 -17.94 -3.68
N ASP A 89 13.19 -18.83 -2.95
CA ASP A 89 13.42 -20.29 -3.05
C ASP A 89 12.95 -20.88 -4.40
N GLN A 90 11.95 -20.29 -5.04
CA GLN A 90 11.57 -20.68 -6.42
C GLN A 90 12.68 -20.39 -7.43
N GLN A 91 13.52 -19.38 -7.18
CA GLN A 91 14.69 -19.08 -8.01
C GLN A 91 15.80 -20.12 -7.83
N ALA A 92 15.93 -20.71 -6.63
CA ALA A 92 16.89 -21.79 -6.35
C ALA A 92 16.51 -23.14 -7.01
N LEU A 93 15.21 -23.41 -7.20
CA LEU A 93 14.72 -24.62 -7.87
C LEU A 93 14.84 -24.56 -9.40
N GLY A 94 14.83 -23.37 -9.99
CA GLY A 94 15.05 -23.16 -11.43
C GLY A 94 16.49 -23.41 -11.88
N ASN A 95 17.47 -23.23 -10.98
CA ASN A 95 18.89 -23.39 -11.28
C ASN A 95 19.38 -24.86 -11.23
N LYS A 96 18.49 -25.83 -10.97
CA LYS A 96 18.79 -27.28 -10.89
C LYS A 96 18.24 -28.12 -12.06
N LYS A 97 17.82 -27.51 -13.16
CA LYS A 97 17.45 -28.21 -14.40
C LYS A 97 18.41 -27.93 -15.56
N GLY A 98 19.70 -27.81 -15.25
CA GLY A 98 20.76 -27.52 -16.22
C GLY A 98 22.10 -28.16 -15.87
N GLN A 99 22.14 -29.49 -15.68
CA GLN A 99 23.35 -30.31 -15.73
C GLN A 99 22.84 -31.72 -16.07
N GLY A 100 23.02 -32.24 -17.28
CA GLY A 100 24.16 -33.11 -17.62
C GLY A 100 24.17 -34.33 -16.69
N ASP A 101 23.97 -35.58 -17.10
CA ASP A 101 24.88 -36.38 -17.95
C ASP A 101 24.08 -37.63 -18.41
N GLY A 102 24.19 -38.17 -19.62
CA GLY A 102 25.43 -38.61 -20.25
C GLY A 102 25.65 -40.11 -19.96
N SER A 103 25.00 -40.99 -20.73
CA SER A 103 25.49 -42.32 -21.20
C SER A 103 24.38 -43.06 -21.95
#